data_AF-A0A2V5J2R7-F1
#
_entry.id   AF-A0A2V5J2R7-F1
#
_cell.length_a   1.000
_cell.length_b   1.000
_cell.length_c   1.000
_cell.angle_alpha   90.00
_cell.angle_beta   90.00
_cell.angle_gamma   90.00
#
_symmetry.space_group_name_H-M   'P 1'
#
loop_
_entity.id
_entity.type
_entity.pdbx_description
1 polymer ?
#
loop_
_entity_poly.entity_id
_entity_poly.type
_entity_poly.pdbx_seq_one_letter_code
_entity_poly.pdbx_strand_id
1 'polypeptide(L)'
;MTIFLGCGFAAKYREGGGVFSVPLQWMLGLKRLKLDAIWLEIFPGTGNEIADRRAIRSFKTQLGIHGLGANYCLLYQPRASDAHELGKMSCLGMSKGELCARLAGPNTLLNLSYSVHPPLLLQFERRIFCDLDPSEIFYWMTKIEMGQSYHHEFWTIGLNAGARDCRLPQSQLEWRKFFPLVDTEFIQPQTAPARFKLTTIGQWYWAGAVEVDGQFPDLSKKVAFAKYLELPARVKKARFELAMNIAKDDPEQARLSESGWHLRDPHRVAKTPARYQRYVASASAEFTAIKGVDVAWQTGW
;
A
#
# COMPACT_ATOMS: atom_id res chain seq x y z
N MET A 1 -15.77 -21.20 4.92
CA MET A 1 -15.94 -19.83 4.42
C MET A 1 -14.63 -19.40 3.77
N THR A 2 -14.68 -18.92 2.52
CA THR A 2 -13.47 -18.40 1.83
C THR A 2 -13.21 -16.96 2.27
N ILE A 3 -11.96 -16.59 2.52
CA ILE A 3 -11.55 -15.21 2.76
C ILE A 3 -10.79 -14.71 1.53
N PHE A 4 -11.29 -13.65 0.90
CA PHE A 4 -10.60 -12.97 -0.18
C PHE A 4 -9.89 -11.75 0.37
N LEU A 5 -8.59 -11.64 0.11
CA LEU A 5 -7.84 -10.41 0.30
C LEU A 5 -7.82 -9.65 -1.03
N GLY A 6 -8.67 -8.64 -1.16
CA GLY A 6 -8.77 -7.79 -2.34
C GLY A 6 -7.63 -6.77 -2.38
N CYS A 7 -6.85 -6.79 -3.46
CA CYS A 7 -5.71 -5.90 -3.68
C CYS A 7 -5.64 -5.53 -5.16
N GLY A 8 -5.15 -4.33 -5.48
CA GLY A 8 -5.11 -3.81 -6.85
C GLY A 8 -3.87 -2.98 -7.13
N PHE A 9 -2.82 -3.20 -6.35
CA PHE A 9 -1.63 -2.36 -6.35
C PHE A 9 -0.31 -3.13 -6.30
N ALA A 10 -0.31 -4.44 -6.07
CA ALA A 10 0.92 -5.22 -5.95
C ALA A 10 1.44 -5.67 -7.32
N ALA A 11 0.57 -6.23 -8.17
CA ALA A 11 0.99 -6.73 -9.48
C ALA A 11 1.39 -5.60 -10.45
N LYS A 12 0.72 -4.45 -10.38
CA LYS A 12 0.99 -3.29 -11.25
C LYS A 12 2.30 -2.57 -10.95
N TYR A 13 2.83 -2.71 -9.73
CA TYR A 13 4.07 -2.05 -9.34
C TYR A 13 5.19 -3.05 -9.04
N ARG A 14 5.78 -3.57 -10.12
CA ARG A 14 6.79 -4.63 -10.08
C ARG A 14 8.02 -4.30 -9.24
N GLU A 15 8.44 -3.05 -9.23
CA GLU A 15 9.58 -2.55 -8.45
C GLU A 15 9.22 -2.13 -7.02
N GLY A 16 7.94 -2.19 -6.65
CA GLY A 16 7.42 -1.77 -5.36
C GLY A 16 7.45 -2.87 -4.31
N GLY A 17 8.63 -3.31 -3.87
CA GLY A 17 8.75 -4.38 -2.88
C GLY A 17 8.06 -4.09 -1.54
N GLY A 18 8.06 -2.83 -1.10
CA GLY A 18 7.30 -2.40 0.08
C GLY A 18 5.79 -2.47 -0.13
N VAL A 19 5.32 -2.04 -1.30
CA VAL A 19 3.90 -2.10 -1.69
C VAL A 19 3.40 -3.54 -1.77
N PHE A 20 4.18 -4.47 -2.33
CA PHE A 20 3.85 -5.89 -2.32
C PHE A 20 3.87 -6.48 -0.90
N SER A 21 4.77 -6.01 -0.03
CA SER A 21 4.90 -6.52 1.34
C SER A 21 3.67 -6.26 2.20
N VAL A 22 2.83 -5.29 1.86
CA VAL A 22 1.58 -4.99 2.58
C VAL A 22 0.60 -6.18 2.51
N PRO A 23 0.01 -6.52 1.34
CA PRO A 23 -0.90 -7.66 1.21
C PRO A 23 -0.23 -9.01 1.48
N LEU A 24 1.08 -9.13 1.25
CA LEU A 24 1.83 -10.34 1.58
C LEU A 24 1.72 -10.70 3.06
N GLN A 25 1.93 -9.74 3.96
CA GLN A 25 1.87 -10.00 5.40
C GLN A 25 0.44 -10.38 5.86
N TRP A 26 -0.59 -9.79 5.27
CA TRP A 26 -1.98 -10.19 5.50
C TRP A 26 -2.20 -11.66 5.10
N MET A 27 -1.76 -12.04 3.90
CA MET A 27 -1.89 -13.42 3.41
C MET A 27 -1.13 -14.43 4.28
N LEU A 28 0.08 -14.08 4.72
CA LEU A 28 0.87 -14.93 5.62
C LEU A 28 0.16 -15.10 6.98
N GLY A 29 -0.39 -14.02 7.54
CA GLY A 29 -1.20 -14.07 8.76
C GLY A 29 -2.42 -14.98 8.62
N LEU A 30 -3.21 -14.79 7.56
CA LEU A 30 -4.39 -15.61 7.27
C LEU A 30 -4.04 -17.10 7.11
N LYS A 31 -2.90 -17.40 6.45
CA LYS A 31 -2.40 -18.77 6.29
C LYS A 31 -1.99 -19.40 7.62
N ARG A 32 -1.32 -18.65 8.51
CA ARG A 32 -0.96 -19.13 9.86
C ARG A 32 -2.18 -19.37 10.75
N LEU A 33 -3.23 -18.58 10.56
CA LEU A 33 -4.55 -18.83 11.16
C LEU A 33 -5.28 -20.03 10.55
N LYS A 34 -4.68 -20.70 9.54
CA LYS A 34 -5.24 -21.86 8.82
C LYS A 34 -6.58 -21.55 8.15
N LEU A 35 -6.78 -20.28 7.75
CA LEU A 35 -7.97 -19.84 7.05
C LEU A 35 -7.82 -20.13 5.55
N ASP A 36 -8.93 -20.45 4.91
CA ASP A 36 -9.01 -20.63 3.46
C ASP A 36 -8.98 -19.26 2.78
N ALA A 37 -7.76 -18.74 2.60
CA ALA A 37 -7.50 -17.39 2.12
C ALA A 37 -6.97 -17.36 0.68
N ILE A 38 -7.52 -16.46 -0.11
CA ILE A 38 -7.17 -16.21 -1.51
C ILE A 38 -6.79 -14.75 -1.69
N TRP A 39 -5.59 -14.49 -2.19
CA TRP A 39 -5.21 -13.17 -2.66
C TRP A 39 -5.91 -12.90 -3.99
N LEU A 40 -6.88 -12.00 -3.99
CA LEU A 40 -7.57 -11.53 -5.18
C LEU A 40 -6.92 -10.23 -5.68
N GLU A 41 -6.07 -10.34 -6.70
CA GLU A 41 -5.34 -9.20 -7.26
C GLU A 41 -6.04 -8.67 -8.52
N ILE A 42 -6.48 -7.41 -8.49
CA ILE A 42 -6.95 -6.70 -9.68
C ILE A 42 -5.74 -6.13 -10.43
N PHE A 43 -5.60 -6.50 -11.69
CA PHE A 43 -4.53 -6.02 -12.53
C PHE A 43 -5.11 -5.25 -13.74
N PRO A 44 -5.18 -3.90 -13.65
CA PRO A 44 -5.57 -3.07 -14.78
C PRO A 44 -4.42 -3.01 -15.79
N GLY A 45 -4.69 -3.45 -17.00
CA GLY A 45 -3.73 -3.48 -18.10
C GLY A 45 -3.33 -2.08 -18.54
N THR A 46 -2.07 -1.96 -18.95
CA THR A 46 -1.47 -0.70 -19.41
C THR A 46 -1.76 -0.42 -20.89
N GLY A 47 -2.43 -1.34 -21.58
CA GLY A 47 -2.54 -1.36 -23.04
C GLY A 47 -1.26 -1.87 -23.74
N ASN A 48 -0.20 -2.16 -22.98
CA ASN A 48 1.03 -2.79 -23.46
C ASN A 48 1.11 -4.23 -22.96
N GLU A 49 0.67 -5.18 -23.79
CA GLU A 49 0.57 -6.59 -23.41
C GLU A 49 1.93 -7.19 -22.98
N ILE A 50 3.04 -6.74 -23.57
CA ILE A 50 4.38 -7.22 -23.21
C ILE A 50 4.74 -6.78 -21.79
N ALA A 51 4.47 -5.52 -21.45
CA ALA A 51 4.69 -4.98 -20.11
C ALA A 51 3.79 -5.68 -19.08
N ASP A 52 2.51 -5.85 -19.42
CA ASP A 52 1.49 -6.50 -18.59
C ASP A 52 1.88 -7.95 -18.29
N ARG A 53 2.27 -8.73 -19.30
CA ARG A 53 2.76 -10.11 -19.12
C ARG A 53 4.03 -10.17 -18.25
N ARG A 54 4.93 -9.18 -18.33
CA ARG A 54 6.13 -9.12 -17.47
C ARG A 54 5.74 -8.85 -16.01
N ALA A 55 4.80 -7.95 -15.77
CA ALA A 55 4.28 -7.64 -14.44
C ALA A 55 3.61 -8.88 -13.81
N ILE A 56 2.69 -9.52 -14.54
CA ILE A 56 2.00 -10.75 -14.12
C ILE A 56 3.01 -11.88 -13.80
N ARG A 57 4.03 -12.10 -14.65
CA ARG A 57 5.07 -13.11 -14.37
C ARG A 57 5.87 -12.79 -13.11
N SER A 58 6.20 -11.52 -12.89
CA SER A 58 6.91 -11.10 -11.68
C SER A 58 6.07 -11.33 -10.43
N PHE A 59 4.80 -10.95 -10.47
CA PHE A 59 3.83 -11.20 -9.39
C PHE A 59 3.73 -12.68 -9.05
N LYS A 60 3.50 -13.55 -10.05
CA LYS A 60 3.46 -15.01 -9.85
C LYS A 60 4.75 -15.56 -9.24
N THR A 61 5.90 -15.05 -9.67
CA THR A 61 7.21 -15.46 -9.13
C THR A 61 7.31 -15.11 -7.65
N GLN A 62 6.92 -13.89 -7.24
CA GLN A 62 6.93 -13.50 -5.83
C GLN A 62 5.98 -14.35 -4.99
N LEU A 63 4.77 -14.62 -5.47
CA LEU A 63 3.84 -15.52 -4.77
C LEU A 63 4.42 -16.93 -4.60
N GLY A 64 5.08 -17.47 -5.63
CA GLY A 64 5.76 -18.77 -5.55
C GLY A 64 6.85 -18.81 -4.48
N ILE A 65 7.71 -17.79 -4.44
CA ILE A 65 8.78 -17.65 -3.43
C ILE A 65 8.22 -17.66 -2.00
N HIS A 66 7.05 -17.05 -1.80
CA HIS A 66 6.40 -16.96 -0.49
C HIS A 66 5.37 -18.09 -0.22
N GLY A 67 5.35 -19.14 -1.05
CA GLY A 67 4.47 -20.30 -0.83
C GLY A 67 2.98 -19.99 -0.97
N LEU A 68 2.64 -18.99 -1.79
CA LEU A 68 1.26 -18.55 -2.11
C LEU A 68 0.87 -18.88 -3.56
N GLY A 69 1.66 -19.70 -4.25
CA GLY A 69 1.44 -20.05 -5.66
C GLY A 69 0.10 -20.76 -5.95
N ALA A 70 -0.56 -21.31 -4.93
CA ALA A 70 -1.89 -21.92 -5.02
C ALA A 70 -3.00 -21.07 -4.35
N ASN A 71 -2.66 -19.91 -3.78
CA ASN A 71 -3.55 -19.11 -2.93
C ASN A 71 -3.85 -17.73 -3.55
N TYR A 72 -4.00 -17.67 -4.87
CA TYR A 72 -4.26 -16.40 -5.54
C TYR A 72 -5.18 -16.56 -6.76
N CYS A 73 -5.91 -15.49 -7.04
CA CYS A 73 -6.57 -15.25 -8.31
C CYS A 73 -6.20 -13.83 -8.76
N LEU A 74 -5.47 -13.72 -9.87
CA LEU A 74 -5.23 -12.43 -10.51
C LEU A 74 -6.27 -12.22 -11.60
N LEU A 75 -7.03 -11.14 -11.50
CA LEU A 75 -8.01 -10.70 -12.49
C LEU A 75 -7.38 -9.65 -13.40
N TYR A 76 -6.99 -10.08 -14.60
CA TYR A 76 -6.39 -9.20 -15.60
C TYR A 76 -7.46 -8.61 -16.50
N GLN A 77 -7.46 -7.28 -16.58
CA GLN A 77 -8.30 -6.50 -17.46
C GLN A 77 -7.42 -5.79 -18.50
N PRO A 78 -7.48 -6.14 -19.81
CA PRO A 78 -6.53 -5.62 -20.81
C PRO A 78 -6.45 -4.09 -20.94
N ARG A 79 -7.53 -3.39 -20.59
CA ARG A 79 -7.58 -1.93 -20.46
C ARG A 79 -8.12 -1.59 -19.09
N ALA A 80 -7.58 -0.57 -18.43
CA ALA A 80 -8.15 -0.08 -17.18
C ALA A 80 -9.63 0.33 -17.33
N SER A 81 -10.43 0.01 -16.33
CA SER A 81 -11.82 0.48 -16.14
C SER A 81 -12.06 0.56 -14.66
N ASP A 82 -12.86 1.53 -14.24
CA ASP A 82 -13.28 1.66 -12.85
C ASP A 82 -14.28 0.56 -12.46
N ALA A 83 -15.02 0.00 -13.43
CA ALA A 83 -15.96 -1.10 -13.19
C ALA A 83 -15.27 -2.46 -13.33
N HIS A 84 -15.41 -3.31 -12.31
CA HIS A 84 -14.85 -4.66 -12.32
C HIS A 84 -15.87 -5.68 -12.79
N GLU A 85 -15.94 -5.87 -14.10
CA GLU A 85 -16.82 -6.85 -14.72
C GLU A 85 -16.10 -8.19 -14.91
N LEU A 86 -16.37 -9.16 -14.02
CA LEU A 86 -15.74 -10.49 -14.05
C LEU A 86 -15.88 -11.20 -15.42
N GLY A 87 -16.96 -10.93 -16.14
CA GLY A 87 -17.18 -11.42 -17.51
C GLY A 87 -16.09 -11.00 -18.50
N LYS A 88 -15.55 -9.78 -18.34
CA LYS A 88 -14.56 -9.14 -19.23
C LYS A 88 -13.11 -9.31 -18.76
N MET A 89 -12.90 -9.95 -17.60
CA MET A 89 -11.59 -10.20 -17.03
C MET A 89 -11.13 -11.63 -17.28
N SER A 90 -9.82 -11.79 -17.42
CA SER A 90 -9.16 -13.10 -17.45
C SER A 90 -8.61 -13.45 -16.07
N CYS A 91 -8.78 -14.70 -15.64
CA CYS A 91 -8.30 -15.18 -14.35
C CYS A 91 -6.97 -15.92 -14.53
N LEU A 92 -5.98 -15.63 -13.68
CA LEU A 92 -4.71 -16.35 -13.60
C LEU A 92 -4.47 -16.85 -12.18
N GLY A 93 -3.86 -18.03 -12.03
CA GLY A 93 -3.80 -18.74 -10.75
C GLY A 93 -5.01 -19.65 -10.61
N MET A 94 -5.92 -19.30 -9.70
CA MET A 94 -7.24 -19.91 -9.59
C MET A 94 -8.05 -19.75 -10.89
N SER A 95 -8.75 -20.81 -11.29
CA SER A 95 -9.61 -20.79 -12.48
C SER A 95 -10.86 -19.93 -12.26
N LYS A 96 -11.44 -19.43 -13.35
CA LYS A 96 -12.70 -18.66 -13.29
C LYS A 96 -13.85 -19.47 -12.68
N GLY A 97 -13.93 -20.77 -13.00
CA GLY A 97 -14.96 -21.67 -12.45
C GLY A 97 -14.81 -21.85 -10.93
N GLU A 98 -13.59 -22.04 -10.44
CA GLU A 98 -13.32 -22.14 -9.01
C GLU A 98 -13.61 -20.82 -8.28
N LEU A 99 -13.22 -19.69 -8.85
CA LEU A 99 -13.57 -18.37 -8.30
C LEU A 99 -15.09 -18.20 -8.19
N CYS A 100 -15.84 -18.49 -9.26
CA CYS A 100 -17.30 -18.42 -9.23
C CYS A 100 -17.91 -19.36 -8.19
N ALA A 101 -17.39 -20.59 -8.04
CA ALA A 101 -17.87 -21.53 -7.03
C ALA A 101 -17.64 -21.02 -5.60
N ARG A 102 -16.47 -20.40 -5.34
CA ARG A 102 -16.15 -19.80 -4.04
C ARG A 102 -16.98 -18.55 -3.75
N LEU A 103 -17.28 -17.74 -4.77
CA LEU A 103 -18.18 -16.57 -4.65
C LEU A 103 -19.64 -16.98 -4.40
N ALA A 104 -20.08 -18.12 -4.94
CA ALA A 104 -21.42 -18.65 -4.71
C ALA A 104 -21.61 -19.27 -3.31
N GLY A 105 -20.52 -19.66 -2.64
CA GLY A 105 -20.52 -20.16 -1.27
C GLY A 105 -20.20 -19.09 -0.23
N PRO A 106 -20.18 -19.43 1.07
CA PRO A 106 -19.93 -18.46 2.13
C PRO A 106 -18.56 -17.81 2.01
N ASN A 107 -18.52 -16.48 1.94
CA ASN A 107 -17.27 -15.75 1.72
C ASN A 107 -17.21 -14.37 2.38
N THR A 108 -15.98 -13.88 2.59
CA THR A 108 -15.72 -12.53 3.08
C THR A 108 -14.61 -11.88 2.26
N LEU A 109 -14.81 -10.64 1.84
CA LEU A 109 -13.80 -9.80 1.22
C LEU A 109 -13.20 -8.84 2.25
N LEU A 110 -11.88 -8.88 2.39
CA LEU A 110 -11.06 -7.84 3.00
C LEU A 110 -10.53 -6.96 1.84
N ASN A 111 -11.20 -5.84 1.57
CA ASN A 111 -10.91 -4.99 0.42
C ASN A 111 -9.89 -3.91 0.80
N LEU A 112 -8.61 -4.13 0.50
CA LEU A 112 -7.54 -3.20 0.84
C LEU A 112 -7.61 -1.96 -0.06
N SER A 113 -7.70 -0.77 0.55
CA SER A 113 -7.64 0.52 -0.15
C SER A 113 -8.59 0.62 -1.35
N TYR A 114 -9.84 0.17 -1.17
CA TYR A 114 -10.87 0.11 -2.22
C TYR A 114 -10.50 -0.69 -3.47
N SER A 115 -9.58 -1.66 -3.41
CA SER A 115 -9.04 -2.30 -4.62
C SER A 115 -10.04 -3.08 -5.49
N VAL A 116 -11.19 -3.50 -4.95
CA VAL A 116 -12.25 -4.20 -5.68
C VAL A 116 -13.50 -3.34 -5.76
N HIS A 117 -13.94 -3.02 -6.98
CA HIS A 117 -15.10 -2.18 -7.27
C HIS A 117 -16.31 -2.99 -7.77
N PRO A 118 -17.53 -2.41 -7.76
CA PRO A 118 -18.68 -2.97 -8.46
C PRO A 118 -18.43 -3.14 -9.96
N PRO A 119 -19.13 -4.08 -10.64
CA PRO A 119 -20.11 -5.01 -10.07
C PRO A 119 -19.49 -6.21 -9.33
N LEU A 120 -18.21 -6.53 -9.51
CA LEU A 120 -17.56 -7.67 -8.82
C LEU A 120 -17.65 -7.56 -7.29
N LEU A 121 -17.48 -6.35 -6.73
CA LEU A 121 -17.61 -6.11 -5.29
C LEU A 121 -18.94 -6.64 -4.75
N LEU A 122 -20.04 -6.56 -5.51
CA LEU A 122 -21.36 -6.99 -5.07
C LEU A 122 -21.53 -8.51 -5.01
N GLN A 123 -20.59 -9.29 -5.54
CA GLN A 123 -20.63 -10.76 -5.53
C GLN A 123 -20.13 -11.36 -4.22
N PHE A 124 -19.51 -10.56 -3.33
CA PHE A 124 -19.04 -11.04 -2.04
C PHE A 124 -20.14 -10.93 -0.99
N GLU A 125 -20.32 -11.95 -0.16
CA GLU A 125 -21.36 -11.99 0.87
C GLU A 125 -21.08 -10.97 1.98
N ARG A 126 -19.88 -11.01 2.58
CA ARG A 126 -19.41 -10.00 3.53
C ARG A 126 -18.30 -9.14 2.91
N ARG A 127 -18.36 -7.83 3.09
CA ARG A 127 -17.50 -6.85 2.42
C ARG A 127 -16.97 -5.87 3.45
N ILE A 128 -15.69 -6.02 3.77
CA ILE A 128 -14.99 -5.21 4.76
C ILE A 128 -14.01 -4.31 4.02
N PHE A 129 -14.23 -3.01 4.10
CA PHE A 129 -13.31 -2.02 3.57
C PHE A 129 -12.13 -1.85 4.53
N CYS A 130 -10.91 -2.04 4.06
CA CYS A 130 -9.70 -1.90 4.87
C CYS A 130 -8.87 -0.74 4.33
N ASP A 131 -9.04 0.43 4.95
CA ASP A 131 -8.33 1.65 4.62
C ASP A 131 -6.89 1.62 5.12
N LEU A 132 -5.96 1.85 4.18
CA LEU A 132 -4.52 1.91 4.43
C LEU A 132 -3.90 3.28 4.09
N ASP A 133 -4.72 4.29 3.77
CA ASP A 133 -4.32 5.68 3.52
C ASP A 133 -5.42 6.62 4.06
N PRO A 134 -5.48 6.78 5.40
CA PRO A 134 -6.65 7.31 6.09
C PRO A 134 -6.97 8.76 5.79
N SER A 135 -6.02 9.52 5.27
CA SER A 135 -6.36 10.85 4.78
C SER A 135 -7.02 10.79 3.41
N GLU A 136 -6.31 10.27 2.41
CA GLU A 136 -6.74 10.37 1.01
C GLU A 136 -8.05 9.62 0.77
N ILE A 137 -8.23 8.46 1.40
CA ILE A 137 -9.46 7.66 1.29
C ILE A 137 -10.65 8.38 1.92
N PHE A 138 -10.51 8.95 3.13
CA PHE A 138 -11.59 9.70 3.76
C PHE A 138 -11.99 10.91 2.91
N TYR A 139 -11.02 11.64 2.38
CA TYR A 139 -11.27 12.77 1.48
C TYR A 139 -12.14 12.34 0.31
N TRP A 140 -11.70 11.31 -0.43
CA TRP A 140 -12.42 10.88 -1.62
C TRP A 140 -13.77 10.27 -1.29
N MET A 141 -13.93 9.57 -0.16
CA MET A 141 -15.24 9.15 0.31
C MET A 141 -16.17 10.34 0.56
N THR A 142 -15.69 11.50 1.01
CA THR A 142 -16.61 12.66 1.13
C THR A 142 -17.02 13.27 -0.20
N LYS A 143 -16.19 13.11 -1.24
CA LYS A 143 -16.42 13.70 -2.56
C LYS A 143 -17.14 12.74 -3.52
N ILE A 144 -16.97 11.44 -3.35
CA ILE A 144 -17.56 10.38 -4.17
C ILE A 144 -17.98 9.18 -3.32
N GLU A 145 -18.90 8.37 -3.82
CA GLU A 145 -19.42 7.17 -3.15
C GLU A 145 -18.41 5.99 -3.20
N MET A 146 -17.19 6.21 -2.71
CA MET A 146 -16.11 5.22 -2.71
C MET A 146 -16.42 4.09 -1.73
N GLY A 147 -17.20 3.11 -2.18
CA GLY A 147 -17.54 1.90 -1.45
C GLY A 147 -18.54 2.05 -0.32
N GLN A 148 -19.01 3.27 -0.04
CA GLN A 148 -19.86 3.58 1.12
C GLN A 148 -21.16 2.78 1.15
N SER A 149 -21.88 2.71 0.03
CA SER A 149 -23.15 1.98 -0.04
C SER A 149 -22.98 0.48 -0.30
N TYR A 150 -21.74 0.03 -0.49
CA TYR A 150 -21.47 -1.34 -0.92
C TYR A 150 -20.78 -2.17 0.16
N HIS A 151 -19.93 -1.57 1.00
CA HIS A 151 -19.29 -2.30 2.12
C HIS A 151 -20.22 -2.35 3.34
N HIS A 152 -20.07 -3.41 4.11
CA HIS A 152 -20.81 -3.61 5.36
C HIS A 152 -20.03 -3.10 6.58
N GLU A 153 -18.71 -3.08 6.49
CA GLU A 153 -17.83 -2.63 7.56
C GLU A 153 -16.68 -1.78 7.02
N PHE A 154 -16.25 -0.79 7.80
CA PHE A 154 -15.19 0.15 7.45
C PHE A 154 -14.11 0.11 8.52
N TRP A 155 -12.92 -0.30 8.13
CA TRP A 155 -11.77 -0.46 9.01
C TRP A 155 -10.67 0.46 8.55
N THR A 156 -9.95 1.11 9.46
CA THR A 156 -8.87 2.07 9.13
C THR A 156 -7.67 1.95 10.06
N ILE A 157 -6.50 2.23 9.49
CA ILE A 157 -5.25 2.45 10.24
C ILE A 157 -5.09 3.90 10.73
N GLY A 158 -6.03 4.80 10.42
CA GLY A 158 -6.14 6.13 11.03
C GLY A 158 -6.56 6.01 12.49
N LEU A 159 -5.60 5.78 13.39
CA LEU A 159 -5.87 5.46 14.79
C LEU A 159 -6.54 6.61 15.57
N ASN A 160 -6.46 7.83 15.05
CA ASN A 160 -7.13 8.98 15.63
C ASN A 160 -8.53 9.24 15.03
N ALA A 161 -9.00 8.43 14.06
CA ALA A 161 -10.34 8.58 13.52
C ALA A 161 -11.41 8.57 14.63
N GLY A 162 -12.32 9.55 14.58
CA GLY A 162 -13.38 9.77 15.56
C GLY A 162 -12.96 10.43 16.88
N ALA A 163 -11.67 10.75 17.07
CA ALA A 163 -11.22 11.52 18.23
C ALA A 163 -11.57 13.01 18.11
N ARG A 164 -11.54 13.75 19.24
CA ARG A 164 -11.93 15.16 19.30
C ARG A 164 -10.98 16.10 18.54
N ASP A 165 -9.71 15.75 18.44
CA ASP A 165 -8.67 16.51 17.75
C ASP A 165 -8.46 16.06 16.31
N CYS A 166 -9.04 14.93 15.91
CA CYS A 166 -9.06 14.47 14.52
C CYS A 166 -9.88 15.44 13.66
N ARG A 167 -9.27 15.89 12.56
CA ARG A 167 -9.85 16.87 11.64
C ARG A 167 -10.23 16.26 10.30
N LEU A 168 -10.41 14.94 10.27
CA LEU A 168 -11.02 14.27 9.12
C LEU A 168 -12.44 14.84 8.89
N PRO A 169 -12.88 14.92 7.63
CA PRO A 169 -14.26 15.28 7.33
C PRO A 169 -15.25 14.38 8.08
N GLN A 170 -16.37 14.95 8.53
CA GLN A 170 -17.41 14.19 9.21
C GLN A 170 -18.00 13.13 8.25
N SER A 171 -18.13 11.91 8.76
CA SER A 171 -18.72 10.78 8.05
C SER A 171 -19.77 10.12 8.92
N GLN A 172 -20.86 9.63 8.30
CA GLN A 172 -21.88 8.84 9.00
C GLN A 172 -21.44 7.37 9.20
N LEU A 173 -20.29 6.99 8.66
CA LEU A 173 -19.77 5.63 8.75
C LEU A 173 -19.13 5.36 10.11
N GLU A 174 -19.38 4.16 10.63
CA GLU A 174 -18.69 3.67 11.81
C GLU A 174 -17.33 3.05 11.40
N TRP A 175 -16.25 3.74 11.75
CA TRP A 175 -14.90 3.29 11.48
C TRP A 175 -14.32 2.47 12.64
N ARG A 176 -13.95 1.22 12.34
CA ARG A 176 -13.20 0.36 13.25
C ARG A 176 -11.70 0.59 13.05
N LYS A 177 -10.99 0.78 14.15
CA LYS A 177 -9.56 1.08 14.11
C LYS A 177 -8.74 -0.18 14.28
N PHE A 178 -7.66 -0.30 13.52
CA PHE A 178 -6.69 -1.37 13.68
C PHE A 178 -5.28 -0.84 13.44
N PHE A 179 -4.28 -1.49 14.04
CA PHE A 179 -2.90 -1.10 13.83
C PHE A 179 -2.41 -1.59 12.47
N PRO A 180 -1.56 -0.82 11.75
CA PRO A 180 -0.86 -1.33 10.59
C PRO A 180 -0.15 -2.64 10.95
N LEU A 181 -0.36 -3.65 10.11
CA LEU A 181 0.09 -5.01 10.38
C LEU A 181 1.62 -5.11 10.24
N VAL A 182 2.26 -5.63 11.29
CA VAL A 182 3.66 -6.04 11.29
C VAL A 182 3.70 -7.53 11.57
N ASP A 183 4.03 -8.31 10.55
CA ASP A 183 4.16 -9.76 10.68
C ASP A 183 5.48 -10.10 11.39
N THR A 184 5.39 -10.46 12.66
CA THR A 184 6.55 -10.76 13.51
C THR A 184 7.22 -12.09 13.20
N GLU A 185 6.63 -12.95 12.37
CA GLU A 185 7.31 -14.14 11.84
C GLU A 185 8.09 -13.82 10.57
N PHE A 186 7.52 -12.96 9.72
CA PHE A 186 8.11 -12.53 8.46
C PHE A 186 9.18 -11.44 8.66
N ILE A 187 8.98 -10.55 9.62
CA ILE A 187 9.89 -9.45 9.99
C ILE A 187 10.55 -9.82 11.32
N GLN A 188 11.73 -10.43 11.23
CA GLN A 188 12.53 -10.82 12.39
C GLN A 188 13.57 -9.74 12.74
N PRO A 189 13.87 -9.55 14.03
CA PRO A 189 15.02 -8.75 14.45
C PRO A 189 16.31 -9.19 13.72
N GLN A 190 17.12 -8.21 13.30
CA GLN A 190 18.41 -8.45 12.67
C GLN A 190 19.52 -7.84 13.51
N THR A 191 20.76 -8.27 13.26
CA THR A 191 21.95 -7.68 13.91
C THR A 191 22.03 -6.19 13.60
N ALA A 192 22.27 -5.39 14.64
CA ALA A 192 22.43 -3.95 14.50
C ALA A 192 23.56 -3.60 13.50
N PRO A 193 23.38 -2.59 12.64
CA PRO A 193 24.43 -2.17 11.72
C PRO A 193 25.62 -1.57 12.49
N ALA A 194 26.83 -1.75 11.97
CA ALA A 194 28.06 -1.25 12.59
C ALA A 194 28.09 0.27 12.79
N ARG A 195 27.34 1.02 11.96
CA ARG A 195 27.11 2.46 12.10
C ARG A 195 25.63 2.71 12.25
N PHE A 196 25.26 3.57 13.21
CA PHE A 196 23.88 3.97 13.42
C PHE A 196 23.30 4.57 12.14
N LYS A 197 22.27 3.95 11.59
CA LYS A 197 21.68 4.29 10.30
C LYS A 197 20.18 4.50 10.44
N LEU A 198 19.69 5.65 10.01
CA LEU A 198 18.28 5.96 9.87
C LEU A 198 17.91 5.87 8.39
N THR A 199 16.85 5.13 8.08
CA THR A 199 16.34 5.01 6.70
C THR A 199 14.89 5.44 6.60
N THR A 200 14.48 5.85 5.41
CA THR A 200 13.06 5.79 5.01
C THR A 200 12.97 5.54 3.51
N ILE A 201 11.81 5.07 3.07
CA ILE A 201 11.51 4.79 1.66
C ILE A 201 10.15 5.39 1.30
N GLY A 202 10.05 5.97 0.11
CA GLY A 202 8.77 6.54 -0.33
C GLY A 202 8.84 7.33 -1.62
N GLN A 203 7.83 8.18 -1.79
CA GLN A 203 7.73 9.14 -2.89
C GLN A 203 8.14 10.51 -2.36
N TRP A 204 9.00 11.23 -3.08
CA TRP A 204 9.40 12.59 -2.70
C TRP A 204 8.31 13.60 -2.99
N TYR A 205 7.79 13.54 -4.21
CA TYR A 205 6.65 14.30 -4.67
C TYR A 205 5.36 13.52 -4.45
N TRP A 206 4.25 14.24 -4.46
CA TRP A 206 2.92 13.68 -4.44
C TRP A 206 2.08 14.40 -5.50
N ALA A 207 1.41 13.63 -6.34
CA ALA A 207 0.61 14.14 -7.46
C ALA A 207 -0.89 14.20 -7.15
N GLY A 208 -1.30 13.84 -5.93
CA GLY A 208 -2.69 13.93 -5.52
C GLY A 208 -3.10 15.37 -5.23
N ALA A 209 -4.41 15.58 -5.13
CA ALA A 209 -5.02 16.86 -4.80
C ALA A 209 -6.04 16.63 -3.68
N VAL A 210 -5.75 17.18 -2.51
CA VAL A 210 -6.63 17.15 -1.36
C VAL A 210 -6.89 18.58 -0.93
N GLU A 211 -8.17 18.91 -0.80
CA GLU A 211 -8.61 20.21 -0.31
C GLU A 211 -8.45 20.26 1.21
N VAL A 212 -7.67 21.21 1.72
CA VAL A 212 -7.49 21.50 3.14
C VAL A 212 -7.85 22.96 3.37
N ASP A 213 -8.88 23.23 4.18
CA ASP A 213 -9.36 24.57 4.51
C ASP A 213 -9.62 25.47 3.28
N GLY A 214 -10.19 24.88 2.21
CA GLY A 214 -10.51 25.60 0.96
C GLY A 214 -9.33 25.79 0.00
N GLN A 215 -8.16 25.19 0.27
CA GLN A 215 -6.96 25.27 -0.57
C GLN A 215 -6.46 23.89 -0.97
N PHE A 216 -5.62 23.82 -2.02
CA PHE A 216 -4.94 22.60 -2.46
C PHE A 216 -3.41 22.73 -2.23
N PRO A 217 -2.94 22.66 -0.98
CA PRO A 217 -1.52 22.80 -0.67
C PRO A 217 -0.69 21.64 -1.23
N ASP A 218 0.62 21.87 -1.41
CA ASP A 218 1.58 20.78 -1.64
C ASP A 218 1.81 20.01 -0.33
N LEU A 219 1.24 18.80 -0.25
CA LEU A 219 1.30 17.90 0.90
C LEU A 219 2.36 16.80 0.75
N SER A 220 3.29 16.98 -0.20
CA SER A 220 4.34 16.01 -0.50
C SER A 220 5.39 15.89 0.60
N LYS A 221 6.19 14.81 0.52
CA LYS A 221 7.33 14.63 1.42
C LYS A 221 8.39 15.73 1.21
N LYS A 222 8.53 16.31 0.02
CA LYS A 222 9.41 17.47 -0.21
C LYS A 222 9.13 18.60 0.78
N VAL A 223 7.85 18.98 0.93
CA VAL A 223 7.44 20.03 1.87
C VAL A 223 7.63 19.56 3.31
N ALA A 224 7.19 18.34 3.63
CA ALA A 224 7.27 17.80 4.99
C ALA A 224 8.72 17.67 5.51
N PHE A 225 9.68 17.35 4.63
CA PHE A 225 11.10 17.23 4.96
C PHE A 225 11.83 18.57 5.04
N ALA A 226 11.26 19.67 4.56
CA ALA A 226 11.94 20.97 4.53
C ALA A 226 12.49 21.39 5.90
N LYS A 227 11.74 21.15 6.98
CA LYS A 227 12.14 21.44 8.37
C LYS A 227 13.24 20.51 8.93
N TYR A 228 13.58 19.44 8.21
CA TYR A 228 14.56 18.44 8.66
C TYR A 228 15.82 18.43 7.80
N LEU A 229 15.97 19.29 6.80
CA LEU A 229 17.09 19.23 5.86
C LEU A 229 18.45 19.28 6.55
N GLU A 230 18.60 20.10 7.59
CA GLU A 230 19.85 20.24 8.35
C GLU A 230 20.10 19.11 9.37
N LEU A 231 19.16 18.17 9.54
CA LEU A 231 19.25 17.13 10.56
C LEU A 231 20.53 16.27 10.44
N PRO A 232 20.99 15.85 9.24
CA PRO A 232 22.25 15.11 9.09
C PRO A 232 23.47 15.91 9.57
N ALA A 233 23.49 17.22 9.34
CA ALA A 233 24.58 18.09 9.79
C ALA A 233 24.64 18.23 11.32
N ARG A 234 23.46 18.21 11.98
CA ARG A 234 23.32 18.29 13.44
C ARG A 234 23.63 16.97 14.14
N VAL A 235 23.44 15.83 13.48
CA VAL A 235 23.60 14.48 14.07
C VAL A 235 24.62 13.65 13.30
N LYS A 236 25.88 14.10 13.27
CA LYS A 236 26.98 13.51 12.47
C LYS A 236 27.29 12.04 12.78
N LYS A 237 26.95 11.56 13.98
CA LYS A 237 27.14 10.15 14.39
C LYS A 237 26.20 9.20 13.66
N ALA A 238 25.02 9.68 13.23
CA ALA A 238 24.05 8.91 12.46
C ALA A 238 24.27 9.08 10.95
N ARG A 239 23.89 8.06 10.18
CA ARG A 239 23.75 8.16 8.73
C ARG A 239 22.27 8.25 8.38
N PHE A 240 21.87 9.31 7.67
CA PHE A 240 20.50 9.48 7.19
C PHE A 240 20.41 9.07 5.72
N GLU A 241 19.66 8.02 5.42
CA GLU A 241 19.53 7.48 4.07
C GLU A 241 18.06 7.55 3.59
N LEU A 242 17.83 8.20 2.44
CA LEU A 242 16.51 8.34 1.84
C LEU A 242 16.45 7.51 0.56
N ALA A 243 15.64 6.44 0.59
CA ALA A 243 15.24 5.73 -0.62
C ALA A 243 13.97 6.36 -1.20
N MET A 244 14.10 7.53 -1.81
CA MET A 244 12.95 8.29 -2.34
C MET A 244 12.93 8.27 -3.86
N ASN A 245 11.74 8.13 -4.44
CA ASN A 245 11.57 8.34 -5.88
C ASN A 245 11.78 9.82 -6.20
N ILE A 246 12.95 10.11 -6.75
CA ILE A 246 13.41 11.41 -7.22
C ILE A 246 14.08 11.14 -8.58
N ALA A 247 13.74 11.91 -9.61
CA ALA A 247 14.38 11.76 -10.91
C ALA A 247 15.90 12.03 -10.81
N LYS A 248 16.70 11.49 -11.74
CA LYS A 248 18.16 11.62 -11.65
C LYS A 248 18.66 13.04 -11.89
N ASP A 249 17.94 13.76 -12.72
CA ASP A 249 18.14 15.15 -13.13
C ASP A 249 17.39 16.16 -12.26
N ASP A 250 16.69 15.68 -11.23
CA ASP A 250 15.97 16.53 -10.30
C ASP A 250 16.94 17.33 -9.40
N PRO A 251 16.78 18.66 -9.26
CA PRO A 251 17.64 19.47 -8.42
C PRO A 251 17.61 19.08 -6.93
N GLU A 252 16.55 18.41 -6.46
CA GLU A 252 16.46 17.91 -5.09
C GLU A 252 17.55 16.87 -4.79
N GLN A 253 18.09 16.17 -5.80
CA GLN A 253 19.22 15.24 -5.61
C GLN A 253 20.42 15.96 -5.02
N ALA A 254 20.79 17.10 -5.61
CA ALA A 254 21.93 17.91 -5.17
C ALA A 254 21.63 18.53 -3.80
N ARG A 255 20.47 19.17 -3.66
CA ARG A 255 20.05 19.86 -2.42
C ARG A 255 20.08 18.95 -1.19
N LEU A 256 19.55 17.73 -1.31
CA LEU A 256 19.54 16.75 -0.23
C LEU A 256 20.95 16.22 0.06
N SER A 257 21.72 15.92 -0.98
CA SER A 257 23.10 15.42 -0.83
C SER A 257 24.02 16.45 -0.16
N GLU A 258 23.93 17.72 -0.56
CA GLU A 258 24.65 18.84 0.05
C GLU A 258 24.27 19.06 1.52
N SER A 259 23.00 18.78 1.87
CA SER A 259 22.51 18.80 3.25
C SER A 259 22.89 17.54 4.07
N GLY A 260 23.69 16.63 3.49
CA GLY A 260 24.22 15.43 4.15
C GLY A 260 23.30 14.21 4.11
N TRP A 261 22.22 14.24 3.32
CA TRP A 261 21.36 13.07 3.12
C TRP A 261 21.98 12.10 2.11
N HIS A 262 21.94 10.81 2.42
CA HIS A 262 22.39 9.77 1.50
C HIS A 262 21.22 9.27 0.66
N LEU A 263 21.13 9.71 -0.59
CA LEU A 263 20.07 9.28 -1.48
C LEU A 263 20.31 7.88 -2.05
N ARG A 264 19.22 7.12 -2.17
CA ARG A 264 19.15 5.80 -2.81
C ARG A 264 17.96 5.75 -3.75
N ASP A 265 18.14 5.04 -4.84
CA ASP A 265 17.05 4.68 -5.75
C ASP A 265 16.21 3.57 -5.09
N PRO A 266 14.92 3.80 -4.77
CA PRO A 266 14.07 2.80 -4.12
C PRO A 266 13.85 1.56 -4.99
N HIS A 267 13.81 1.70 -6.33
CA HIS A 267 13.69 0.56 -7.24
C HIS A 267 14.96 -0.29 -7.29
N ARG A 268 16.09 0.22 -6.82
CA ARG A 268 17.30 -0.58 -6.58
C ARG A 268 17.28 -1.23 -5.22
N VAL A 269 17.01 -0.50 -4.14
CA VAL A 269 17.18 -1.07 -2.79
C VAL A 269 16.01 -1.95 -2.36
N ALA A 270 14.80 -1.68 -2.85
CA ALA A 270 13.56 -2.31 -2.38
C ALA A 270 12.70 -2.88 -3.52
N LYS A 271 13.33 -3.37 -4.60
CA LYS A 271 12.64 -3.87 -5.79
C LYS A 271 11.62 -4.99 -5.54
N THR A 272 11.90 -5.86 -4.57
CA THR A 272 11.09 -7.03 -4.22
C THR A 272 10.82 -7.03 -2.72
N PRO A 273 9.79 -7.73 -2.21
CA PRO A 273 9.54 -7.87 -0.78
C PRO A 273 10.78 -8.26 0.02
N ALA A 274 11.51 -9.29 -0.41
CA ALA A 274 12.75 -9.71 0.25
C ALA A 274 13.86 -8.65 0.23
N ARG A 275 13.91 -7.78 -0.80
CA ARG A 275 14.86 -6.66 -0.83
C ARG A 275 14.40 -5.51 0.06
N TYR A 276 13.11 -5.20 0.05
CA TYR A 276 12.50 -4.21 0.95
C TYR A 276 12.73 -4.57 2.42
N GLN A 277 12.47 -5.83 2.81
CA GLN A 277 12.75 -6.31 4.16
C GLN A 277 14.23 -6.16 4.54
N ARG A 278 15.16 -6.59 3.67
CA ARG A 278 16.60 -6.40 3.91
C ARG A 278 16.98 -4.93 4.03
N TYR A 279 16.34 -4.06 3.24
CA TYR A 279 16.59 -2.63 3.31
C TYR A 279 16.14 -2.05 4.67
N VAL A 280 14.91 -2.32 5.10
CA VAL A 280 14.37 -1.90 6.40
C VAL A 280 15.24 -2.45 7.54
N ALA A 281 15.53 -3.74 7.51
CA ALA A 281 16.27 -4.40 8.58
C ALA A 281 17.78 -4.06 8.61
N SER A 282 18.30 -3.38 7.58
CA SER A 282 19.67 -2.86 7.59
C SER A 282 19.83 -1.56 8.38
N ALA A 283 18.74 -0.96 8.84
CA ALA A 283 18.73 0.29 9.58
C ALA A 283 18.62 0.06 11.09
N SER A 284 19.10 1.02 11.87
CA SER A 284 18.92 1.05 13.32
C SER A 284 17.50 1.50 13.70
N ALA A 285 16.90 2.38 12.89
CA ALA A 285 15.52 2.84 13.02
C ALA A 285 15.06 3.50 11.71
N GLU A 286 13.75 3.75 11.60
CA GLU A 286 13.18 4.61 10.57
C GLU A 286 13.12 6.08 11.05
N PHE A 287 13.48 7.00 10.16
CA PHE A 287 13.16 8.42 10.32
C PHE A 287 12.42 8.89 9.08
N THR A 288 11.18 9.34 9.24
CA THR A 288 10.39 9.91 8.16
C THR A 288 9.66 11.18 8.60
N ALA A 289 9.48 12.11 7.67
CA ALA A 289 8.41 13.10 7.78
C ALA A 289 7.09 12.46 7.30
N ILE A 290 6.03 12.63 8.08
CA ILE A 290 4.69 12.19 7.72
C ILE A 290 4.15 13.06 6.57
N LYS A 291 3.36 12.46 5.67
CA LYS A 291 2.73 13.16 4.53
C LYS A 291 1.89 14.31 5.07
N GLY A 292 1.89 15.46 4.38
CA GLY A 292 1.30 16.68 4.91
C GLY A 292 -0.19 16.53 5.25
N VAL A 293 -0.90 15.69 4.50
CA VAL A 293 -2.33 15.47 4.68
C VAL A 293 -2.67 14.82 6.03
N ASP A 294 -1.92 13.80 6.45
CA ASP A 294 -2.14 13.13 7.74
C ASP A 294 -1.83 14.03 8.93
N VAL A 295 -0.85 14.92 8.76
CA VAL A 295 -0.53 15.95 9.77
C VAL A 295 -1.62 17.02 9.83
N ALA A 296 -2.10 17.50 8.68
CA ALA A 296 -3.14 18.51 8.62
C ALA A 296 -4.45 18.01 9.24
N TRP A 297 -4.77 16.74 9.04
CA TRP A 297 -6.01 16.14 9.54
C TRP A 297 -5.88 15.34 10.82
N GLN A 298 -4.67 15.22 11.37
CA GLN A 298 -4.40 14.54 12.64
C GLN A 298 -4.99 13.13 12.66
N THR A 299 -4.76 12.36 11.59
CA THR A 299 -5.36 11.03 11.38
C THR A 299 -4.82 9.95 12.32
N GLY A 300 -3.67 10.20 12.95
CA GLY A 300 -2.96 9.22 13.77
C GLY A 300 -2.20 8.18 12.95
N TRP A 301 -1.93 8.47 11.67
CA TRP A 301 -1.03 7.72 10.79
C TRP A 301 0.43 8.19 10.91
#